data_AF-A0A1K0INP5-F1
#
_entry.id   AF-A0A1K0INP5-F1
#
_cell.length_a   1.000
_cell.length_b   1.000
_cell.length_c   1.000
_cell.angle_alpha   90.00
_cell.angle_beta   90.00
_cell.angle_gamma   90.00
#
_symmetry.space_group_name_H-M   'P 1'
#
loop_
_entity.id
_entity.type
_entity.pdbx_description
1 polymer ?
#
loop_
_entity_poly.entity_id
_entity_poly.type
_entity_poly.pdbx_seq_one_letter_code
_entity_poly.pdbx_strand_id
1 'polypeptide(L)'
;MDWQRPSVLVAIHEPGTAPMTLPAVLRDLYGLTPAETRLALQLSSGIGLPEACELIGIRRETGRTQLKAIFTKTATGTQAQLAHLLTRLGVRA
;
A
#
# COMPACT_ATOMS: atom_id res chain seq x y z
N MET A 1 -12.28 -26.07 9.32
CA MET A 1 -11.34 -25.55 8.28
C MET A 1 -12.11 -24.44 7.59
N ASP A 2 -12.18 -23.30 8.27
CA ASP A 2 -13.15 -22.23 8.01
C ASP A 2 -12.47 -21.11 7.23
N TRP A 3 -12.15 -21.39 5.97
CA TRP A 3 -11.52 -20.43 5.06
C TRP A 3 -12.50 -20.03 3.95
N GLN A 4 -13.26 -18.96 4.20
CA GLN A 4 -13.70 -17.93 3.25
C GLN A 4 -14.89 -17.20 3.85
N ARG A 5 -14.61 -16.20 4.70
CA ARG A 5 -15.55 -15.09 4.83
C ARG A 5 -15.24 -14.13 3.68
N PRO A 6 -16.11 -13.99 2.67
CA PRO A 6 -15.89 -13.02 1.60
C PRO A 6 -15.98 -11.61 2.19
N SER A 7 -14.84 -10.93 2.32
CA SER A 7 -14.79 -9.53 2.72
C SER A 7 -14.87 -8.65 1.48
N VAL A 8 -16.02 -8.01 1.28
CA VAL A 8 -16.25 -7.02 0.22
C VAL A 8 -15.81 -5.64 0.71
N LEU A 9 -15.03 -4.92 -0.09
CA LEU A 9 -14.75 -3.50 0.09
C LEU A 9 -15.69 -2.73 -0.84
N VAL A 10 -16.60 -1.95 -0.29
CA VAL A 10 -17.49 -1.07 -1.07
C VAL A 10 -16.89 0.33 -1.01
N ALA A 11 -16.45 0.84 -2.16
CA ALA A 11 -16.06 2.23 -2.32
C ALA A 11 -17.23 2.97 -2.99
N ILE A 12 -17.83 3.93 -2.27
CA ILE A 12 -18.86 4.81 -2.82
C ILE A 12 -18.16 6.01 -3.45
N HIS A 13 -18.37 6.22 -4.73
CA HIS A 13 -17.91 7.37 -5.48
C HIS A 13 -19.11 8.28 -5.74
N GLU A 14 -19.01 9.55 -5.34
CA GLU A 14 -19.99 10.55 -5.76
C GLU A 14 -19.67 11.01 -7.20
N PRO A 15 -20.63 10.91 -8.15
CA PRO A 15 -20.43 11.41 -9.51
C PRO A 15 -20.16 12.92 -9.46
N GLY A 16 -18.93 13.31 -9.78
CA GLY A 16 -18.43 14.70 -9.69
C GLY A 16 -17.18 14.86 -8.83
N THR A 17 -16.86 13.89 -7.97
CA THR A 17 -15.60 13.87 -7.22
C THR A 17 -14.53 13.16 -8.04
N ALA A 18 -13.37 13.80 -8.23
CA ALA A 18 -12.24 13.15 -8.89
C ALA A 18 -11.94 11.79 -8.22
N PRO A 19 -11.63 10.73 -8.99
CA PRO A 19 -11.36 9.41 -8.41
C PRO A 19 -10.29 9.52 -7.33
N MET A 20 -10.57 8.99 -6.14
CA MET A 20 -9.58 8.94 -5.06
C MET A 20 -8.35 8.20 -5.57
N THR A 21 -7.21 8.89 -5.58
CA THR A 21 -5.94 8.30 -6.00
C THR A 21 -5.46 7.33 -4.91
N LEU A 22 -4.77 6.25 -5.30
CA LEU A 22 -4.20 5.31 -4.33
C LEU A 22 -3.36 6.00 -3.23
N PRO A 23 -2.53 7.02 -3.52
CA PRO A 23 -1.85 7.80 -2.47
C PRO A 23 -2.80 8.47 -1.47
N ALA A 24 -3.93 9.01 -1.93
CA ALA A 24 -4.93 9.62 -1.06
C ALA A 24 -5.59 8.56 -0.16
N VAL A 25 -5.96 7.42 -0.72
CA VAL A 25 -6.52 6.29 0.03
C VAL A 25 -5.55 5.81 1.11
N LEU A 26 -4.27 5.68 0.79
CA LEU A 26 -3.25 5.24 1.75
C LEU A 26 -3.05 6.21 2.92
N ARG A 27 -3.11 7.51 2.64
CA ARG A 27 -3.04 8.53 3.68
C ARG A 27 -4.31 8.55 4.51
N ASP A 28 -5.49 8.55 3.88
CA ASP A 28 -6.75 8.87 4.55
C ASP A 28 -7.34 7.63 5.28
N LEU A 29 -7.14 6.41 4.76
CA LEU A 29 -7.62 5.18 5.40
C LEU A 29 -6.59 4.55 6.35
N TYR A 30 -5.29 4.65 6.04
CA TYR A 30 -4.24 3.95 6.77
C TYR A 30 -3.27 4.88 7.50
N GLY A 31 -3.40 6.21 7.33
CA GLY A 31 -2.51 7.17 7.98
C GLY A 31 -1.05 7.05 7.50
N LEU A 32 -0.82 6.59 6.27
CA LEU A 32 0.52 6.52 5.72
C LEU A 32 1.10 7.93 5.53
N THR A 33 2.33 8.12 5.97
CA THR A 33 3.10 9.34 5.72
C THR A 33 3.47 9.42 4.24
N PRO A 34 3.88 10.60 3.74
CA PRO A 34 4.36 10.72 2.37
C PRO A 34 5.52 9.78 2.03
N ALA A 35 6.42 9.51 2.99
CA ALA A 35 7.54 8.60 2.80
C ALA A 35 7.09 7.14 2.67
N GLU A 36 6.23 6.70 3.60
CA GLU A 36 5.64 5.36 3.59
C GLU A 36 4.81 5.13 2.31
N THR A 37 4.05 6.14 1.88
CA THR A 37 3.26 6.08 0.66
C THR A 37 4.16 5.86 -0.56
N ARG A 38 5.25 6.62 -0.69
CA ARG A 38 6.22 6.45 -1.78
C ARG A 38 6.78 5.03 -1.81
N LEU A 39 7.17 4.49 -0.66
CA LEU A 39 7.70 3.13 -0.56
C LEU A 39 6.62 2.09 -0.92
N ALA A 40 5.40 2.22 -0.39
CA ALA A 40 4.30 1.29 -0.66
C ALA A 40 3.95 1.23 -2.16
N LEU A 41 3.93 2.38 -2.84
CA LEU A 41 3.68 2.45 -4.28
C LEU A 41 4.74 1.71 -5.09
N GLN A 42 6.02 1.87 -4.76
CA GLN A 42 7.10 1.12 -5.41
C GLN A 42 6.95 -0.39 -5.20
N LEU A 43 6.66 -0.82 -3.97
CA LEU A 43 6.48 -2.23 -3.66
C LEU A 43 5.23 -2.84 -4.33
N SER A 44 4.23 -2.01 -4.68
CA SER A 44 3.04 -2.44 -5.41
C SER A 44 3.34 -2.91 -6.84
N SER A 45 4.43 -2.43 -7.43
CA SER A 45 4.90 -2.82 -8.77
C SER A 45 5.60 -4.19 -8.78
N GLY A 46 5.70 -4.87 -7.64
CA GLY A 46 6.29 -6.20 -7.52
C GLY A 46 7.81 -6.23 -7.38
N ILE A 47 8.47 -5.06 -7.36
CA ILE A 47 9.92 -4.95 -7.14
C ILE A 47 10.29 -5.21 -5.68
N GLY A 48 11.51 -5.70 -5.44
CA GLY A 48 11.99 -5.99 -4.09
C GLY A 48 12.27 -4.73 -3.26
N LEU A 49 12.27 -4.86 -1.93
CA LEU A 49 12.64 -3.75 -1.03
C LEU A 49 13.99 -3.08 -1.35
N PRO A 50 15.08 -3.80 -1.68
CA PRO A 50 16.35 -3.16 -2.02
C PRO A 50 16.23 -2.22 -3.23
N GLU A 51 15.63 -2.71 -4.31
CA GLU A 51 15.41 -1.94 -5.55
C GLU A 51 14.47 -0.76 -5.32
N ALA A 52 13.38 -0.96 -4.56
CA ALA A 52 12.48 0.13 -4.19
C ALA A 52 13.20 1.22 -3.39
N CYS A 53 14.13 0.86 -2.50
CA CYS A 53 14.94 1.82 -1.74
C CYS A 53 15.88 2.62 -2.65
N GLU A 54 16.49 1.97 -3.64
CA GLU A 54 17.36 2.61 -4.63
C GLU A 54 16.58 3.61 -5.47
N LEU A 55 15.41 3.23 -5.98
CA LEU A 55 14.56 4.08 -6.83
C LEU A 55 14.09 5.35 -6.11
N ILE A 56 13.80 5.27 -4.81
CA ILE A 56 13.35 6.43 -4.01
C ILE A 56 14.48 7.11 -3.24
N GLY A 57 15.73 6.68 -3.45
CA GLY A 57 16.93 7.32 -2.90
C GLY A 57 17.06 7.22 -1.38
N ILE A 58 16.65 6.11 -0.77
CA ILE A 58 16.77 5.89 0.68
C ILE A 58 17.70 4.73 1.03
N ARG A 59 18.24 4.76 2.26
CA ARG A 59 19.01 3.62 2.78
C ARG A 59 18.09 2.44 3.05
N ARG A 60 18.61 1.22 2.82
CA ARG A 60 17.90 -0.04 3.12
C ARG A 60 17.37 -0.12 4.54
N GLU A 61 18.13 0.37 5.52
CA GLU A 61 17.69 0.38 6.93
C GLU A 61 16.47 1.29 7.17
N THR A 62 16.47 2.47 6.54
CA THR A 62 15.32 3.38 6.54
C THR A 62 14.13 2.73 5.85
N GLY A 63 14.35 2.05 4.71
CA GLY A 63 13.32 1.30 4.00
C GLY A 63 12.71 0.17 4.84
N ARG A 64 13.54 -0.60 5.57
CA ARG A 64 13.05 -1.63 6.51
C ARG A 64 12.21 -1.04 7.62
N THR A 65 12.61 0.10 8.17
CA THR A 65 11.86 0.80 9.21
C THR A 65 10.51 1.28 8.70
N GLN A 66 10.48 1.93 7.53
CA GLN A 66 9.24 2.34 6.87
C GLN A 66 8.36 1.14 6.53
N LEU A 67 8.92 0.04 6.03
CA LEU A 67 8.17 -1.16 5.68
C LEU A 67 7.49 -1.79 6.91
N LYS A 68 8.17 -1.83 8.06
CA LYS A 68 7.54 -2.26 9.32
C LYS A 68 6.38 -1.35 9.71
N ALA A 69 6.55 -0.04 9.62
CA ALA A 69 5.49 0.92 9.93
C ALA A 69 4.29 0.75 8.97
N ILE A 70 4.55 0.57 7.67
CA ILE A 70 3.52 0.26 6.67
C ILE A 70 2.76 -0.99 7.09
N PHE A 71 3.44 -2.10 7.36
CA PHE A 71 2.83 -3.36 7.79
C PHE A 71 1.94 -3.21 9.01
N THR A 72 2.37 -2.45 10.02
CA THR A 72 1.55 -2.15 11.19
C THR A 72 0.32 -1.34 10.83
N LYS A 73 0.46 -0.30 10.00
CA LYS A 73 -0.64 0.59 9.61
C LYS A 73 -1.66 -0.06 8.68
N THR A 74 -1.21 -0.96 7.80
CA THR A 74 -2.06 -1.66 6.83
C THR A 74 -2.55 -3.02 7.31
N ALA A 75 -2.17 -3.42 8.53
CA ALA A 75 -2.44 -4.74 9.09
C ALA A 75 -2.02 -5.91 8.17
N THR A 76 -0.85 -5.77 7.52
CA THR A 76 -0.25 -6.80 6.65
C THR A 76 1.05 -7.31 7.25
N GLY A 77 1.38 -8.59 7.04
CA GLY A 77 2.61 -9.20 7.54
C GLY A 77 3.71 -9.43 6.50
N THR A 78 3.39 -9.32 5.20
CA THR A 78 4.35 -9.56 4.12
C THR A 78 4.19 -8.57 2.98
N GLN A 79 5.24 -8.43 2.17
CA GLN A 79 5.19 -7.60 0.96
C GLN A 79 4.13 -8.10 -0.02
N ALA A 80 3.93 -9.42 -0.14
CA ALA A 80 2.89 -9.99 -0.99
C ALA A 80 1.47 -9.62 -0.50
N GLN A 81 1.24 -9.64 0.82
CA GLN A 81 -0.03 -9.20 1.41
C GLN A 81 -0.27 -7.70 1.19
N LEU A 82 0.77 -6.88 1.34
CA LEU A 82 0.71 -5.46 1.03
C LEU A 82 0.39 -5.22 -0.46
N ALA A 83 1.10 -5.88 -1.38
CA ALA A 83 0.85 -5.76 -2.81
C ALA A 83 -0.60 -6.16 -3.16
N HIS A 84 -1.09 -7.26 -2.60
CA HIS A 84 -2.48 -7.70 -2.79
C HIS A 84 -3.50 -6.67 -2.27
N LEU A 85 -3.24 -6.06 -1.10
CA LEU A 85 -4.06 -4.97 -0.57
C LEU A 85 -4.09 -3.79 -1.55
N LEU A 86 -2.93 -3.36 -2.03
CA LEU A 86 -2.81 -2.21 -2.94
C LEU A 86 -3.52 -2.46 -4.29
N THR A 87 -3.44 -3.68 -4.83
CA THR A 87 -4.20 -4.06 -6.03
C THR A 87 -5.71 -3.91 -5.81
N ARG A 88 -6.23 -4.33 -4.66
CA ARG A 88 -7.66 -4.18 -4.32
C ARG A 88 -8.09 -2.73 -4.14
N LEU A 89 -7.18 -1.85 -3.72
CA LEU A 89 -7.49 -0.44 -3.43
C LEU A 89 -7.45 0.46 -4.67
N GLY A 90 -6.76 0.08 -5.74
CA GLY A 90 -6.73 0.94 -6.93
C GLY A 90 -5.56 0.76 -7.87
N VAL A 91 -5.11 -0.47 -8.12
CA VAL A 91 -4.22 -0.74 -9.26
C VAL A 91 -4.99 -1.56 -10.28
N ARG A 92 -5.81 -0.86 -11.09
CA ARG A 92 -6.07 -1.35 -12.44
C ARG A 92 -4.89 -0.84 -13.28
N ALA A 93 -4.00 -1.74 -13.65
CA ALA A 93 -3.03 -1.50 -14.71
C ALA A 93 -3.75 -1.14 -16.01
#